data_AF-D4DHQ2-F1
#
_entry.id   AF-D4DHQ2-F1
#
_cell.length_a   1.000
_cell.length_b   1.000
_cell.length_c   1.000
_cell.angle_alpha   90.00
_cell.angle_beta   90.00
_cell.angle_gamma   90.00
#
_symmetry.space_group_name_H-M   'P 1'
#
loop_
_entity.id
_entity.type
_entity.pdbx_description
1 polymer ?
#
loop_
_entity_poly.entity_id
_entity_poly.type
_entity_poly.pdbx_seq_one_letter_code
_entity_poly.pdbx_strand_id
1 'polypeptide(L)'
;MQGRRESSLNASVHKLYNSIQLLTNWPPPQPKADAFNCAQRAHTNYLENAPQTMLLTLVAGLKYPAATTLIGATWVVMRVLFLYGYVYSGQAAGAGRKYGGGFWFAQMALWGMTVFGVALPMMQAPASPF
;
A
#
# COMPACT_ATOMS: atom_id res chain seq x y z
N MET A 1 -3.29 -60.97 5.29
CA MET A 1 -3.40 -60.45 3.90
C MET A 1 -4.23 -59.15 3.80
N GLN A 2 -5.26 -58.95 4.64
CA GLN A 2 -6.13 -57.75 4.62
C GLN A 2 -5.41 -56.43 4.97
N GLY A 3 -4.68 -56.39 6.10
CA GLY A 3 -4.06 -55.15 6.60
C GLY A 3 -2.97 -54.53 5.71
N ARG A 4 -2.27 -55.34 4.89
CA ARG A 4 -1.29 -54.81 3.92
C ARG A 4 -1.99 -54.02 2.80
N ARG A 5 -3.21 -54.42 2.41
CA ARG A 5 -4.00 -53.74 1.37
C ARG A 5 -4.53 -52.39 1.86
N GLU A 6 -5.06 -52.34 3.09
CA GLU A 6 -5.53 -51.09 3.71
C GLU A 6 -4.40 -50.07 3.88
N SER A 7 -3.19 -50.52 4.24
CA SER A 7 -2.02 -49.63 4.33
C SER A 7 -1.65 -48.99 2.98
N SER A 8 -1.74 -49.77 1.88
CA SER A 8 -1.44 -49.26 0.53
C SER A 8 -2.52 -48.29 -0.01
N LEU A 9 -3.78 -48.53 0.35
CA LEU A 9 -4.92 -47.66 0.03
C LEU A 9 -4.79 -46.31 0.74
N ASN A 10 -4.50 -46.30 2.05
CA ASN A 10 -4.30 -45.07 2.81
C ASN A 10 -3.09 -44.26 2.31
N ALA A 11 -2.00 -44.92 1.93
CA ALA A 11 -0.84 -44.26 1.32
C ALA A 11 -1.18 -43.60 -0.04
N SER A 12 -2.05 -44.24 -0.83
CA SER A 12 -2.48 -43.72 -2.12
C SER A 12 -3.42 -42.52 -1.97
N VAL A 13 -4.33 -42.57 -0.99
CA VAL A 13 -5.21 -41.45 -0.62
C VAL A 13 -4.39 -40.25 -0.12
N HIS A 14 -3.37 -40.49 0.71
CA HIS A 14 -2.45 -39.42 1.14
C HIS A 14 -1.66 -38.80 -0.02
N LYS A 15 -1.19 -39.62 -0.97
CA LYS A 15 -0.54 -39.11 -2.19
C LYS A 15 -1.49 -38.26 -3.01
N LEU A 16 -2.73 -38.70 -3.22
CA LEU A 16 -3.74 -37.92 -3.94
C LEU A 16 -4.07 -36.62 -3.23
N TYR A 17 -4.25 -36.64 -1.90
CA TYR A 17 -4.46 -35.44 -1.10
C TYR A 17 -3.31 -34.44 -1.24
N ASN A 18 -2.05 -34.89 -1.12
CA ASN A 18 -0.89 -34.03 -1.29
C ASN A 18 -0.77 -33.50 -2.74
N SER A 19 -1.09 -34.31 -3.75
CA SER A 19 -1.11 -33.87 -5.15
C SER A 19 -2.18 -32.81 -5.41
N ILE A 20 -3.38 -32.95 -4.81
CA ILE A 20 -4.45 -31.96 -4.90
C ILE A 20 -4.05 -30.66 -4.19
N GLN A 21 -3.44 -30.78 -3.00
CA GLN A 21 -2.90 -29.63 -2.26
C GLN A 21 -1.78 -28.91 -3.04
N LEU A 22 -0.94 -29.65 -3.76
CA LEU A 22 0.07 -29.08 -4.65
C LEU A 22 -0.56 -28.33 -5.82
N LEU A 23 -1.65 -28.84 -6.42
CA LEU A 23 -2.38 -28.15 -7.49
C LEU A 23 -3.07 -26.88 -7.01
N THR A 24 -3.61 -26.87 -5.79
CA THR A 24 -4.14 -25.64 -5.19
C THR A 24 -3.07 -24.63 -4.82
N ASN A 25 -1.83 -25.07 -4.61
CA ASN A 25 -0.66 -24.24 -4.31
C ASN A 25 0.32 -24.16 -5.50
N TRP A 26 -0.16 -24.41 -6.71
CA TRP A 26 0.61 -24.36 -7.95
C TRP A 26 0.40 -23.00 -8.63
N PRO A 27 1.48 -22.29 -9.06
CA PRO A 27 2.89 -22.65 -8.95
C PRO A 27 3.45 -22.43 -7.52
N PRO A 28 4.52 -23.14 -7.13
CA PRO A 28 5.20 -22.93 -5.85
C PRO A 28 5.63 -21.46 -5.70
N PRO A 29 5.77 -20.93 -4.47
CA PRO A 29 6.15 -19.53 -4.24
C PRO A 29 7.40 -19.20 -5.06
N GLN A 30 7.28 -18.22 -5.94
CA GLN A 30 8.38 -17.76 -6.78
C GLN A 30 8.85 -16.42 -6.20
N PRO A 31 9.97 -16.38 -5.45
CA PRO A 31 10.38 -15.16 -4.75
C PRO A 31 10.51 -13.95 -5.67
N LYS A 32 10.92 -14.17 -6.92
CA LYS A 32 11.04 -13.11 -7.94
C LYS A 32 9.68 -12.61 -8.43
N ALA A 33 8.70 -13.51 -8.63
CA ALA A 33 7.36 -13.12 -9.05
C ALA A 33 6.63 -12.40 -7.91
N ASP A 34 6.79 -12.87 -6.67
CA ASP A 34 6.21 -12.24 -5.48
C ASP A 34 6.78 -10.83 -5.24
N ALA A 35 8.09 -10.66 -5.43
CA ALA A 35 8.73 -9.35 -5.37
C ALA A 35 8.20 -8.39 -6.46
N PHE A 36 8.05 -8.87 -7.70
CA PHE A 36 7.47 -8.08 -8.79
C PHE A 36 6.02 -7.68 -8.49
N ASN A 37 5.20 -8.62 -8.01
CA ASN A 37 3.80 -8.36 -7.63
C ASN A 37 3.71 -7.34 -6.48
N CYS A 38 4.62 -7.43 -5.49
CA CYS A 38 4.72 -6.45 -4.41
C CYS A 38 5.10 -5.06 -4.93
N ALA A 39 6.06 -4.97 -5.86
CA ALA A 39 6.45 -3.72 -6.49
C ALA A 39 5.29 -3.10 -7.29
N GLN A 40 4.55 -3.90 -8.07
CA GLN A 40 3.36 -3.42 -8.78
C GLN A 40 2.30 -2.90 -7.81
N ARG A 41 2.00 -3.62 -6.73
CA ARG A 41 1.03 -3.17 -5.72
C ARG A 41 1.46 -1.84 -5.07
N ALA A 42 2.73 -1.70 -4.72
CA ALA A 42 3.27 -0.46 -4.17
C ALA A 42 3.17 0.71 -5.18
N HIS A 43 3.46 0.45 -6.45
CA HIS A 43 3.39 1.42 -7.53
C HIS A 43 1.96 1.90 -7.79
N THR A 44 1.00 0.98 -7.95
CA THR A 44 -0.42 1.33 -8.13
C THR A 44 -0.92 2.14 -6.94
N ASN A 45 -0.59 1.74 -5.71
CA ASN A 45 -0.97 2.52 -4.53
C ASN A 45 -0.35 3.93 -4.50
N TYR A 46 0.84 4.11 -5.08
CA TYR A 46 1.43 5.44 -5.23
C TYR A 46 0.63 6.28 -6.23
N LEU A 47 0.31 5.71 -7.39
CA LEU A 47 -0.48 6.40 -8.42
C LEU A 47 -1.89 6.76 -7.96
N GLU A 48 -2.51 5.97 -7.09
CA GLU A 48 -3.81 6.29 -6.48
C GLU A 48 -3.75 7.52 -5.58
N ASN A 49 -2.59 7.82 -4.97
CA ASN A 49 -2.45 8.89 -3.98
C ASN A 49 -1.66 10.10 -4.47
N ALA A 50 -0.79 9.94 -5.47
CA ALA A 50 0.09 11.01 -5.95
C ALA A 50 -0.68 12.20 -6.56
N PRO A 51 -1.67 12.02 -7.46
CA PRO A 51 -2.35 13.14 -8.10
C PRO A 51 -3.04 14.07 -7.09
N GLN A 52 -3.79 13.49 -6.14
CA GLN A 52 -4.47 14.27 -5.10
C GLN A 52 -3.46 14.99 -4.19
N THR A 53 -2.36 14.34 -3.82
CA THR A 53 -1.37 14.93 -2.92
C THR A 53 -0.64 16.09 -3.57
N MET A 54 -0.25 15.94 -4.84
CA MET A 54 0.41 16.99 -5.61
C MET A 54 -0.51 18.21 -5.77
N LEU A 55 -1.78 17.99 -6.14
CA LEU A 55 -2.76 19.06 -6.27
C LEU A 55 -2.96 19.83 -4.96
N LEU A 56 -3.16 19.12 -3.84
CA LEU A 56 -3.39 19.76 -2.54
C LEU A 56 -2.13 20.44 -1.99
N THR A 57 -0.95 19.89 -2.29
CA THR A 57 0.34 20.56 -1.98
C THR A 57 0.45 21.89 -2.72
N LEU A 58 0.07 21.92 -4.00
CA LEU A 58 0.06 23.16 -4.79
C LEU A 58 -0.92 24.17 -4.20
N VAL A 59 -2.16 23.76 -3.93
CA VAL A 59 -3.22 24.65 -3.40
C VAL A 59 -2.89 25.16 -1.99
N ALA A 60 -2.55 24.25 -1.06
CA ALA A 60 -2.23 24.63 0.31
C ALA A 60 -0.93 25.46 0.39
N GLY A 61 0.05 25.15 -0.46
CA GLY A 61 1.34 25.82 -0.48
C GLY A 61 1.27 27.30 -0.88
N LEU A 62 0.25 27.70 -1.64
CA LEU A 62 0.02 29.12 -1.97
C LEU A 62 -0.30 29.97 -0.72
N LYS A 63 -0.96 29.38 0.28
CA LYS A 63 -1.33 30.08 1.52
C LYS A 63 -0.40 29.75 2.70
N TYR A 64 0.09 28.52 2.77
CA TYR A 64 0.88 27.98 3.90
C TYR A 64 2.18 27.31 3.45
N PRO A 65 3.10 28.02 2.76
CA PRO A 65 4.23 27.42 2.05
C PRO A 65 5.15 26.57 2.94
N ALA A 66 5.52 27.07 4.14
CA ALA A 66 6.42 26.34 5.04
C ALA A 66 5.78 25.07 5.60
N ALA A 67 4.53 25.17 6.07
CA ALA A 67 3.82 24.04 6.67
C ALA A 67 3.51 22.96 5.62
N THR A 68 3.06 23.35 4.43
CA THR A 68 2.82 22.44 3.31
C THR A 68 4.10 21.75 2.86
N THR A 69 5.24 22.45 2.83
CA THR A 69 6.55 21.84 2.51
C THR A 69 6.91 20.73 3.49
N LEU A 70 6.75 20.96 4.80
CA LEU A 70 7.05 19.97 5.83
C LEU A 70 6.14 18.73 5.73
N ILE A 71 4.84 18.95 5.52
CA ILE A 71 3.87 17.86 5.36
C ILE A 71 4.16 17.06 4.08
N GLY A 72 4.40 17.75 2.95
CA GLY A 72 4.72 17.13 1.67
C GLY A 72 6.02 16.33 1.71
N ALA A 73 7.08 16.88 2.31
CA ALA A 73 8.35 16.17 2.51
C ALA A 73 8.16 14.92 3.37
N THR A 74 7.40 15.04 4.48
CA THR A 74 7.07 13.89 5.33
C THR A 74 6.33 12.81 4.54
N TRP A 75 5.35 13.20 3.72
CA TRP A 75 4.64 12.26 2.86
C TRP A 75 5.59 11.54 1.89
N VAL A 76 6.48 12.27 1.20
CA VAL A 76 7.48 11.67 0.28
C VAL A 76 8.39 10.67 1.00
N VAL A 77 8.93 11.02 2.16
CA VAL A 77 9.77 10.11 2.97
C VAL A 77 9.00 8.84 3.33
N MET A 78 7.76 8.98 3.80
CA MET A 78 6.91 7.83 4.14
C MET A 78 6.57 6.98 2.91
N ARG A 79 6.38 7.58 1.72
CA ARG A 79 6.19 6.83 0.47
C ARG A 79 7.42 6.02 0.07
N VAL A 80 8.63 6.56 0.26
CA VAL A 80 9.88 5.83 0.04
C VAL A 80 9.98 4.65 1.00
N LEU A 81 9.71 4.86 2.30
CA LEU A 81 9.69 3.78 3.29
C LEU A 81 8.62 2.72 3.00
N PHE A 82 7.46 3.13 2.46
CA PHE A 82 6.36 2.22 2.10
C PHE A 82 6.74 1.32 0.92
N LEU A 83 7.31 1.91 -0.14
CA LEU A 83 7.86 1.17 -1.28
C LEU A 83 8.99 0.23 -0.83
N TYR A 84 9.92 0.74 -0.03
CA TYR A 84 11.02 -0.05 0.50
C TYR A 84 10.51 -1.25 1.30
N GLY A 85 9.51 -1.02 2.16
CA GLY A 85 8.82 -2.05 2.91
C GLY A 85 8.16 -3.11 2.05
N TYR A 86 7.60 -2.74 0.89
CA TYR A 86 7.01 -3.69 -0.05
C TYR A 86 8.04 -4.54 -0.79
N VAL A 87 9.15 -3.94 -1.22
CA VAL A 87 10.08 -4.57 -2.19
C VAL A 87 11.29 -5.21 -1.51
N TYR A 88 11.86 -4.58 -0.48
CA TYR A 88 13.17 -4.93 0.06
C TYR A 88 13.14 -5.49 1.48
N SER A 89 11.99 -5.47 2.17
CA SER A 89 11.91 -5.93 3.57
C SER A 89 12.06 -7.44 3.76
N GLY A 90 11.93 -8.23 2.69
CA GLY A 90 11.90 -9.69 2.76
C GLY A 90 10.68 -10.28 3.51
N GLN A 91 9.71 -9.44 3.92
CA GLN A 91 8.53 -9.91 4.61
C GLN A 91 7.52 -10.53 3.64
N ALA A 92 6.92 -11.65 4.05
CA ALA A 92 5.90 -12.35 3.27
C ALA A 92 4.75 -11.41 2.87
N ALA A 93 4.30 -11.55 1.62
CA ALA A 93 3.18 -10.81 1.04
C ALA A 93 3.27 -9.26 1.13
N GLY A 94 4.48 -8.71 1.30
CA GLY A 94 4.68 -7.26 1.40
C GLY A 94 4.26 -6.67 2.76
N ALA A 95 4.25 -7.47 3.83
CA ALA A 95 3.90 -6.99 5.18
C ALA A 95 4.82 -5.85 5.69
N GLY A 96 6.01 -5.69 5.12
CA GLY A 96 6.92 -4.58 5.41
C GLY A 96 6.39 -3.20 5.01
N ARG A 97 5.31 -3.10 4.20
CA ARG A 97 4.64 -1.84 3.85
C ARG A 97 4.31 -0.94 5.05
N LYS A 98 4.10 -1.56 6.22
CA LYS A 98 3.84 -0.86 7.49
C LYS A 98 4.91 0.14 7.89
N TYR A 99 6.16 -0.04 7.44
CA TYR A 99 7.26 0.90 7.71
C TYR A 99 6.98 2.32 7.22
N GLY A 100 6.27 2.45 6.09
CA GLY A 100 5.86 3.74 5.54
C GLY A 100 4.37 4.04 5.71
N GLY A 101 3.61 3.22 6.45
CA GLY A 101 2.16 3.38 6.63
C GLY A 101 1.75 4.73 7.21
N GLY A 102 2.69 5.43 7.85
CA GLY A 102 2.51 6.78 8.38
C GLY A 102 2.22 7.86 7.33
N PHE A 103 2.38 7.57 6.02
CA PHE A 103 2.02 8.51 4.96
C PHE A 103 0.55 8.97 5.06
N TRP A 104 -0.35 8.13 5.59
CA TRP A 104 -1.75 8.48 5.82
C TRP A 104 -1.92 9.65 6.80
N PHE A 105 -1.08 9.76 7.84
CA PHE A 105 -1.16 10.89 8.76
C PHE A 105 -0.75 12.20 8.09
N ALA A 106 0.32 12.18 7.28
CA ALA A 106 0.73 13.33 6.48
C ALA A 106 -0.36 13.69 5.44
N GLN A 107 -0.98 12.69 4.81
CA GLN A 107 -2.08 12.88 3.86
C GLN A 107 -3.28 13.55 4.52
N MET A 108 -3.72 13.05 5.68
CA MET A 108 -4.85 13.61 6.43
C MET A 108 -4.55 15.03 6.92
N ALA A 109 -3.32 15.30 7.35
CA ALA A 109 -2.89 16.66 7.71
C ALA A 109 -2.99 17.61 6.51
N LEU A 110 -2.57 17.17 5.32
CA LEU A 110 -2.67 17.97 4.09
C LEU A 110 -4.13 18.20 3.68
N TRP A 111 -4.98 17.17 3.77
CA TRP A 111 -6.42 17.29 3.53
C TRP A 111 -7.07 18.30 4.47
N GLY A 112 -6.80 18.17 5.77
CA GLY A 112 -7.32 19.09 6.77
C GLY A 112 -6.85 20.52 6.55
N MET A 113 -5.55 20.72 6.28
CA MET A 113 -5.01 22.04 5.98
C MET A 113 -5.64 22.65 4.74
N THR A 114 -5.88 21.86 3.69
CA THR A 114 -6.47 22.37 2.46
C THR A 114 -7.95 22.71 2.65
N VAL A 115 -8.73 21.80 3.27
CA VAL A 115 -10.16 22.01 3.47
C VAL A 115 -10.43 23.14 4.46
N PHE A 116 -9.83 23.08 5.65
CA PHE A 116 -10.12 24.04 6.72
C PHE A 116 -9.28 25.31 6.64
N GLY A 117 -8.04 25.21 6.17
CA GLY A 117 -7.14 26.36 6.06
C GLY A 117 -7.37 27.16 4.78
N VAL A 118 -7.76 26.53 3.67
CA VAL A 118 -7.91 27.20 2.36
C VAL A 118 -9.36 27.26 1.92
N ALA A 119 -10.00 26.11 1.67
CA ALA A 119 -11.30 26.06 1.01
C ALA A 119 -12.45 26.68 1.83
N LEU A 120 -12.57 26.37 3.12
CA LEU A 120 -13.64 26.91 3.97
C LEU A 120 -13.61 28.46 4.07
N PRO A 121 -12.47 29.10 4.37
CA PRO A 121 -12.37 30.55 4.34
C PRO A 121 -12.72 31.17 2.99
N MET A 122 -12.41 30.50 1.88
CA MET A 122 -12.76 30.99 0.54
C MET A 122 -14.26 30.93 0.26
N MET A 123 -14.97 29.92 0.78
CA MET A 123 -16.43 29.83 0.65
C MET A 123 -17.18 30.80 1.56
N GLN A 124 -16.58 31.14 2.70
CA GLN A 124 -17.17 32.08 3.66
C GLN A 124 -16.81 33.54 3.36
N ALA A 125 -15.83 33.78 2.49
CA ALA A 125 -15.50 35.11 2.03
C ALA A 125 -16.74 35.68 1.32
N PRO A 126 -17.33 36.79 1.80
CA PRO A 126 -18.37 37.46 1.03
C PRO A 126 -17.78 37.81 -0.34
N ALA A 127 -18.53 37.56 -1.42
CA ALA A 127 -18.15 38.07 -2.73
C ALA A 127 -17.80 39.55 -2.55
N SER A 128 -16.59 39.95 -2.94
CA SER A 128 -16.11 41.31 -2.72
C SER A 128 -17.13 42.32 -3.26
N PRO A 129 -17.29 43.51 -2.64
CA PRO A 129 -18.18 44.55 -3.12
C PRO A 129 -17.66 45.29 -4.38
N PHE A 130 -16.71 44.68 -5.11
CA PHE A 130 -16.23 45.15 -6.41
C PHE A 130 -16.92 44.37 -7.52
#